data_AF-A0A8C5L306-F1
#
_entry.id   AF-A0A8C5L306-F1
#
_cell.length_a   1.000
_cell.length_b   1.000
_cell.length_c   1.000
_cell.angle_alpha   90.00
_cell.angle_beta   90.00
_cell.angle_gamma   90.00
#
_symmetry.space_group_name_H-M   'P 1'
#
loop_
_entity.id
_entity.type
_entity.pdbx_description
1 polymer ?
#
loop_
_entity_poly.entity_id
_entity_poly.type
_entity_poly.pdbx_seq_one_letter_code
_entity_poly.pdbx_strand_id
1 'polypeptide(L)'
;MAAARHSTLDFMLGAKADGETILKGLQSIFQEQGMTESVYTWQDHGYLATYTNKNGSFANLRIYPHGLVLLDLQSYDSDIQSKEETDSLLNKIEEKMKELSQDSAGRVKRLPPIVRGGAIDRYWPTADGRLVEYDIDEVVYDEDSPYQNIKILHSKQFGNILILSGDVNLAESDLAYTRAIMGSGKEDYTGKDVLILGGGDGGILCEIVKLKPKMVTMVEISFAKYMRRTCGDVLDNLKGDCYQVIIAGLPSNARVVDSTWEFLRLILDLSMKVLKQDGKYFTQGNCVNLTEALSLYEEQLGRLYCPVEFSKEIVCVPSYLELWVFYTVWKKAKP
;
A
#
# COMPACT_ATOMS: atom_id res chain seq x y z
N MET A 1 -2.13 -23.92 -3.17
CA MET A 1 -1.49 -23.58 -1.88
C MET A 1 -2.57 -23.44 -0.82
N ALA A 2 -2.24 -23.74 0.43
CA ALA A 2 -3.16 -23.63 1.57
C ALA A 2 -3.30 -22.17 2.00
N ALA A 3 -4.42 -21.51 1.68
CA ALA A 3 -4.74 -20.20 2.21
C ALA A 3 -5.86 -20.32 3.23
N ALA A 4 -5.97 -19.37 4.15
CA ALA A 4 -7.04 -19.31 5.13
C ALA A 4 -7.86 -18.04 4.93
N ARG A 5 -9.19 -18.17 4.83
CA ARG A 5 -10.12 -17.03 4.81
C ARG A 5 -10.58 -16.78 6.22
N HIS A 6 -10.39 -15.56 6.71
CA HIS A 6 -10.78 -15.11 8.05
C HIS A 6 -11.89 -14.09 7.94
N SER A 7 -13.10 -14.48 8.35
CA SER A 7 -14.28 -13.62 8.40
C SER A 7 -14.52 -13.12 9.82
N THR A 8 -14.96 -11.87 9.95
CA THR A 8 -15.27 -11.24 11.23
C THR A 8 -16.68 -10.68 11.26
N LEU A 9 -17.31 -10.70 12.43
CA LEU A 9 -18.62 -10.11 12.66
C LEU A 9 -18.71 -9.58 14.10
N ASP A 10 -18.95 -8.27 14.20
CA ASP A 10 -18.94 -7.56 15.47
C ASP A 10 -20.34 -7.02 15.78
N PHE A 11 -20.77 -7.15 17.04
CA PHE A 11 -21.99 -6.57 17.57
C PHE A 11 -21.66 -5.67 18.77
N MET A 12 -22.13 -4.44 18.73
CA MET A 12 -22.13 -3.51 19.86
C MET A 12 -23.57 -3.31 20.33
N LEU A 13 -23.94 -3.93 21.45
CA LEU A 13 -25.32 -3.99 21.94
C LEU A 13 -25.67 -2.74 22.76
N GLY A 14 -26.89 -2.22 22.59
CA GLY A 14 -27.34 -0.96 23.22
C GLY A 14 -27.62 -1.04 24.72
N ALA A 15 -27.77 -2.24 25.27
CA ALA A 15 -27.92 -2.51 26.70
C ALA A 15 -26.94 -3.63 27.14
N LYS A 16 -26.77 -3.82 28.46
CA LYS A 16 -26.13 -5.03 29.02
C LYS A 16 -27.01 -6.24 28.69
N ALA A 17 -26.90 -6.75 27.47
CA ALA A 17 -27.44 -8.05 27.14
C ALA A 17 -26.73 -9.09 28.01
N ASP A 18 -27.49 -10.04 28.54
CA ASP A 18 -26.93 -11.12 29.34
C ASP A 18 -26.05 -12.00 28.45
N GLY A 19 -24.74 -11.99 28.74
CA GLY A 19 -23.75 -12.73 27.95
C GLY A 19 -24.00 -14.24 27.97
N GLU A 20 -24.58 -14.77 29.05
CA GLU A 20 -24.96 -16.19 29.13
C GLU A 20 -26.12 -16.51 28.18
N THR A 21 -27.13 -15.63 28.11
CA THR A 21 -28.24 -15.74 27.15
C THR A 21 -27.75 -15.69 25.70
N ILE A 22 -26.80 -14.80 25.38
CA ILE A 22 -26.19 -14.73 24.04
C ILE A 22 -25.46 -16.01 23.71
N LEU A 23 -24.60 -16.48 24.62
CA LEU A 23 -23.83 -17.71 24.43
C LEU A 23 -24.76 -18.90 24.12
N LYS A 24 -25.76 -19.15 24.98
CA LYS A 24 -26.73 -20.23 24.80
C LYS A 24 -27.56 -20.05 23.52
N GLY A 25 -27.94 -18.81 23.20
CA GLY A 25 -28.76 -18.50 22.04
C GLY A 25 -28.06 -18.72 20.69
N LEU A 26 -26.73 -18.58 20.64
CA LEU A 26 -25.92 -18.82 19.44
C LEU A 26 -25.38 -20.25 19.35
N GLN A 27 -25.28 -20.96 20.47
CA GLN A 27 -24.72 -22.30 20.57
C GLN A 27 -25.36 -23.29 19.57
N SER A 28 -26.69 -23.25 19.41
CA SER A 28 -27.41 -24.18 18.52
C SER A 28 -26.96 -24.07 17.07
N ILE A 29 -26.61 -22.86 16.61
CA ILE A 29 -26.21 -22.63 15.21
C ILE A 29 -24.93 -23.41 14.89
N PHE A 30 -23.94 -23.39 15.78
CA PHE A 30 -22.68 -24.11 15.59
C PHE A 30 -22.84 -25.63 15.78
N GLN A 31 -23.70 -26.04 16.72
CA GLN A 31 -24.00 -27.47 16.95
C GLN A 31 -24.71 -28.11 15.75
N GLU A 32 -25.62 -27.40 15.10
CA GLU A 32 -26.27 -27.85 13.84
C GLU A 32 -25.27 -28.04 12.69
N GLN A 33 -24.13 -27.34 12.72
CA GLN A 33 -23.02 -27.55 11.78
C GLN A 33 -22.09 -28.70 12.20
N GLY A 34 -22.40 -29.41 13.28
CA GLY A 34 -21.59 -30.51 13.80
C GLY A 34 -20.26 -30.06 14.42
N MET A 35 -20.13 -28.78 14.80
CA MET A 35 -18.92 -28.26 15.42
C MET A 35 -18.84 -28.67 16.90
N THR A 36 -17.62 -28.96 17.36
CA THR A 36 -17.34 -29.25 18.78
C THR A 36 -17.05 -27.95 19.51
N GLU A 37 -17.68 -27.74 20.66
CA GLU A 37 -17.58 -26.51 21.45
C GLU A 37 -16.63 -26.67 22.64
N SER A 38 -15.92 -25.60 22.99
CA SER A 38 -15.21 -25.42 24.26
C SER A 38 -15.43 -24.00 24.78
N VAL A 39 -15.93 -23.87 26.01
CA VAL A 39 -16.26 -22.57 26.62
C VAL A 39 -15.29 -22.26 27.75
N TYR A 40 -14.74 -21.05 27.72
CA TYR A 40 -13.92 -20.46 28.76
C TYR A 40 -14.65 -19.25 29.34
N THR A 41 -14.71 -19.17 30.67
CA THR A 41 -15.40 -18.12 31.41
C THR A 41 -14.43 -17.43 32.34
N TRP A 42 -14.51 -16.10 32.39
CA TRP A 42 -13.78 -15.27 33.35
C TRP A 42 -14.78 -14.46 34.18
N GLN A 43 -14.54 -14.40 35.50
CA GLN A 43 -15.42 -13.75 36.46
C GLN A 43 -15.85 -12.34 36.02
N ASP A 44 -14.89 -11.51 35.59
CA ASP A 44 -15.13 -10.11 35.20
C ASP A 44 -14.84 -9.82 33.72
N HIS A 45 -14.54 -10.84 32.92
CA HIS A 45 -14.16 -10.66 31.51
C HIS A 45 -15.07 -11.42 30.54
N GLY A 46 -16.18 -12.00 30.99
CA GLY A 46 -17.18 -12.65 30.13
C GLY A 46 -16.72 -14.00 29.60
N TYR A 47 -17.02 -14.28 28.32
CA TYR A 47 -16.91 -15.62 27.74
C TYR A 47 -16.06 -15.65 26.46
N LEU A 48 -15.38 -16.76 26.24
CA LEU A 48 -14.82 -17.17 24.96
C LEU A 48 -15.33 -18.58 24.66
N ALA A 49 -16.09 -18.74 23.59
CA ALA A 49 -16.47 -20.04 23.08
C ALA A 49 -15.70 -20.31 21.78
N THR A 50 -14.98 -21.43 21.74
CA THR A 50 -14.27 -21.91 20.55
C THR A 50 -15.03 -23.09 19.98
N TYR A 51 -15.30 -23.04 18.68
CA TYR A 51 -15.98 -24.09 17.92
C TYR A 51 -15.02 -24.64 16.87
N THR A 52 -14.76 -25.95 16.89
CA THR A 52 -13.87 -26.60 15.92
C THR A 52 -14.65 -27.57 15.05
N ASN A 53 -14.39 -27.56 13.75
CA ASN A 53 -15.01 -28.46 12.77
C ASN A 53 -14.00 -29.53 12.30
N LYS A 54 -14.51 -30.71 11.91
CA LYS A 54 -13.70 -31.83 11.41
C LYS A 54 -12.94 -31.50 10.12
N ASN A 55 -13.41 -30.53 9.35
CA ASN A 55 -12.73 -30.04 8.14
C ASN A 55 -11.56 -29.08 8.42
N GLY A 56 -11.23 -28.82 9.69
CA GLY A 56 -10.13 -27.96 10.11
C GLY A 56 -10.48 -26.47 10.23
N SER A 57 -11.71 -26.07 9.88
CA SER A 57 -12.21 -24.73 10.18
C SER A 57 -12.54 -24.57 11.67
N PHE A 58 -12.49 -23.34 12.16
CA PHE A 58 -12.89 -23.02 13.52
C PHE A 58 -13.54 -21.64 13.61
N ALA A 59 -14.30 -21.42 14.68
CA ALA A 59 -14.84 -20.13 15.04
C ALA A 59 -14.53 -19.79 16.50
N ASN A 60 -14.28 -18.52 16.80
CA ASN A 60 -14.18 -17.99 18.15
C ASN A 60 -15.28 -16.96 18.35
N LEU A 61 -16.12 -17.17 19.36
CA LEU A 61 -17.13 -16.24 19.82
C LEU A 61 -16.67 -15.63 21.14
N ARG A 62 -16.33 -14.34 21.10
CA ARG A 62 -15.89 -13.57 22.27
C ARG A 62 -17.02 -12.66 22.73
N ILE A 63 -17.52 -12.88 23.94
CA ILE A 63 -18.60 -12.09 24.54
C ILE A 63 -18.04 -11.30 25.73
N TYR A 64 -17.99 -9.98 25.58
CA TYR A 64 -17.56 -9.08 26.65
C TYR A 64 -18.73 -8.64 27.54
N PRO A 65 -18.49 -8.38 28.84
CA PRO A 65 -19.55 -8.02 29.79
C PRO A 65 -20.17 -6.63 29.56
N HIS A 66 -19.61 -5.83 28.66
CA HIS A 66 -20.02 -4.46 28.36
C HIS A 66 -20.75 -4.33 27.01
N GLY A 67 -21.32 -5.42 26.49
CA GLY A 67 -22.17 -5.40 25.30
C GLY A 67 -21.44 -5.57 23.96
N LEU A 68 -20.12 -5.80 23.97
CA LEU A 68 -19.36 -6.13 22.77
C LEU A 68 -19.34 -7.66 22.55
N VAL A 69 -19.78 -8.11 21.38
CA VAL A 69 -19.68 -9.51 20.94
C VAL A 69 -18.89 -9.54 19.64
N LEU A 70 -17.81 -10.33 19.60
CA LEU A 70 -16.97 -10.53 18.42
C LEU A 70 -17.05 -11.99 17.99
N LEU A 71 -17.18 -12.20 16.69
CA LEU A 71 -17.11 -13.50 16.08
C LEU A 71 -16.00 -13.50 15.04
N ASP A 72 -15.08 -14.44 15.19
CA ASP A 72 -14.05 -14.76 14.20
C ASP A 72 -14.33 -16.16 13.65
N LEU A 73 -14.30 -16.30 12.34
CA LEU A 73 -14.38 -17.60 11.67
C LEU A 73 -13.23 -17.74 10.69
N GLN A 74 -12.46 -18.81 10.84
CA GLN A 74 -11.39 -19.16 9.92
C GLN A 74 -11.70 -20.47 9.21
N SER A 75 -11.72 -20.42 7.89
CA SER A 75 -11.89 -21.58 7.02
C SER A 75 -10.69 -21.75 6.09
N TYR A 76 -10.50 -22.95 5.59
CA TYR A 76 -9.57 -23.18 4.50
C TYR A 76 -10.13 -22.53 3.23
N ASP A 77 -9.32 -21.73 2.53
CA ASP A 77 -9.68 -21.07 1.29
C ASP A 77 -9.43 -22.03 0.11
N SER A 78 -10.12 -23.17 0.10
CA SER A 78 -9.95 -24.19 -0.94
C SER A 78 -10.97 -24.10 -2.06
N ASP A 79 -12.24 -23.75 -1.80
CA ASP A 79 -13.31 -23.81 -2.82
C ASP A 79 -14.53 -22.90 -2.52
N ILE A 80 -15.32 -22.56 -3.55
CA ILE A 80 -16.54 -21.71 -3.48
C ILE A 80 -17.53 -22.20 -2.41
N GLN A 81 -17.70 -23.52 -2.29
CA GLN A 81 -18.62 -24.12 -1.32
C GLN A 81 -18.29 -23.73 0.13
N SER A 82 -17.01 -23.73 0.50
CA SER A 82 -16.57 -23.33 1.85
C SER A 82 -16.87 -21.85 2.16
N LYS A 83 -16.89 -21.01 1.11
CA LYS A 83 -17.22 -19.60 1.22
C LYS A 83 -18.70 -19.40 1.49
N GLU A 84 -19.55 -20.10 0.74
CA GLU A 84 -21.01 -20.06 0.90
C GLU A 84 -21.43 -20.61 2.27
N GLU A 85 -20.82 -21.68 2.75
CA GLU A 85 -21.06 -22.24 4.09
C GLU A 85 -20.73 -21.23 5.19
N THR A 86 -19.57 -20.59 5.09
CA THR A 86 -19.15 -19.53 6.03
C THR A 86 -20.11 -18.34 5.99
N ASP A 87 -20.48 -17.88 4.80
CA ASP A 87 -21.35 -16.72 4.65
C ASP A 87 -22.79 -17.02 5.11
N SER A 88 -23.29 -18.25 4.89
CA SER A 88 -24.55 -18.75 5.43
C SER A 88 -24.56 -18.78 6.97
N LEU A 89 -23.49 -19.29 7.58
CA LEU A 89 -23.33 -19.34 9.03
C LEU A 89 -23.34 -17.93 9.65
N LEU A 90 -22.60 -16.99 9.07
CA LEU A 90 -22.60 -15.59 9.51
C LEU A 90 -23.98 -14.96 9.40
N ASN A 91 -24.70 -15.19 8.30
CA ASN A 91 -26.06 -14.68 8.13
C ASN A 91 -27.02 -15.21 9.20
N LYS A 92 -26.95 -16.51 9.53
CA LYS A 92 -27.76 -17.11 10.61
C LYS A 92 -27.45 -16.47 11.97
N ILE A 93 -26.18 -16.19 12.25
CA ILE A 93 -25.76 -15.55 13.50
C ILE A 93 -26.25 -14.10 13.57
N GLU A 94 -26.17 -13.35 12.48
CA GLU A 94 -26.71 -11.99 12.40
C GLU A 94 -28.21 -11.96 12.69
N GLU A 95 -29.00 -12.83 12.05
CA GLU A 95 -30.45 -12.92 12.30
C GLU A 95 -30.75 -13.34 13.73
N LYS A 96 -30.02 -14.34 14.25
CA LYS A 96 -30.21 -14.79 15.64
C LYS A 96 -29.87 -13.73 16.66
N MET A 97 -28.83 -12.93 16.41
CA MET A 97 -28.44 -11.83 17.28
C MET A 97 -29.51 -10.73 17.31
N LYS A 98 -30.19 -10.45 16.19
CA LYS A 98 -31.32 -9.50 16.17
C LYS A 98 -32.44 -9.98 17.09
N GLU A 99 -32.82 -11.26 17.02
CA GLU A 99 -33.82 -11.86 17.90
C GLU A 99 -33.41 -11.73 19.39
N LEU A 100 -32.16 -12.05 19.71
CA LEU A 100 -31.65 -12.02 21.09
C LEU A 100 -31.53 -10.59 21.65
N SER A 101 -31.27 -9.60 20.79
CA SER A 101 -31.13 -8.20 21.21
C SER A 101 -32.47 -7.45 21.38
N GLN A 102 -33.62 -8.10 21.14
CA GLN A 102 -34.96 -7.49 21.24
C GLN A 102 -35.08 -6.15 20.48
N ASP A 103 -34.45 -6.02 19.31
CA ASP A 103 -34.40 -4.79 18.50
C ASP A 103 -33.83 -3.55 19.22
N SER A 104 -33.13 -3.72 20.36
CA SER A 104 -32.32 -2.65 20.94
C SER A 104 -31.14 -2.38 20.01
N ALA A 105 -31.35 -1.46 19.06
CA ALA A 105 -30.50 -1.23 17.90
C ALA A 105 -29.02 -1.00 18.28
N GLY A 106 -28.29 -2.11 18.32
CA GLY A 106 -26.85 -2.12 18.41
C GLY A 106 -26.22 -1.83 17.06
N ARG A 107 -24.91 -1.56 17.05
CA ARG A 107 -24.14 -1.45 15.81
C ARG A 107 -23.62 -2.83 15.42
N VAL A 108 -23.90 -3.26 14.20
CA VAL A 108 -23.29 -4.46 13.60
C VAL A 108 -22.21 -4.03 12.62
N LYS A 109 -21.06 -4.71 12.63
CA LYS A 109 -19.98 -4.48 11.66
C LYS A 109 -19.48 -5.82 11.13
N ARG A 110 -19.63 -6.03 9.82
CA ARG A 110 -19.03 -7.14 9.06
C ARG A 110 -18.08 -6.56 8.04
N LEU A 111 -16.78 -6.79 8.23
CA LEU A 111 -15.75 -6.37 7.28
C LEU A 111 -15.61 -7.43 6.17
N PRO A 112 -15.06 -7.07 5.00
CA PRO A 112 -14.63 -8.06 4.01
C PRO A 112 -13.69 -9.09 4.68
N PRO A 113 -13.88 -10.40 4.42
CA PRO A 113 -13.00 -11.42 4.96
C PRO A 113 -11.56 -11.25 4.47
N ILE A 114 -10.59 -11.43 5.37
CA ILE A 114 -9.16 -11.32 5.07
C ILE A 114 -8.62 -12.69 4.65
N VAL A 115 -7.96 -12.77 3.49
CA VAL A 115 -7.25 -13.96 3.04
C VAL A 115 -5.83 -13.94 3.60
N ARG A 116 -5.43 -15.01 4.30
CA ARG A 116 -4.15 -15.14 4.99
C ARG A 116 -3.34 -16.26 4.36
N GLY A 117 -2.10 -15.97 3.95
CA GLY A 117 -1.26 -16.93 3.22
C GLY A 117 -1.77 -17.22 1.79
N GLY A 118 -2.50 -16.27 1.22
CA GLY A 118 -2.94 -16.34 -0.18
C GLY A 118 -1.76 -16.38 -1.14
N ALA A 119 -1.92 -17.09 -2.26
CA ALA A 119 -0.91 -17.07 -3.34
C ALA A 119 -0.80 -15.69 -4.01
N ILE A 120 -1.86 -14.89 -3.92
CA ILE A 120 -1.91 -13.51 -4.40
C ILE A 120 -2.11 -12.63 -3.15
N ASP A 121 -1.10 -11.83 -2.83
CA ASP A 121 -1.18 -10.87 -1.73
C ASP A 121 -1.89 -9.59 -2.18
N ARG A 122 -2.96 -9.24 -1.47
CA ARG A 122 -3.82 -8.08 -1.75
C ARG A 122 -3.66 -6.97 -0.72
N TYR A 123 -2.89 -7.20 0.33
CA TYR A 123 -2.83 -6.30 1.49
C TYR A 123 -1.50 -5.56 1.52
N TRP A 124 -1.48 -4.34 1.01
CA TRP A 124 -0.31 -3.48 0.95
C TRP A 124 -0.56 -2.23 1.80
N PRO A 125 -0.17 -2.21 3.08
CA PRO A 125 -0.42 -1.09 3.97
C PRO A 125 0.15 0.23 3.43
N THR A 126 -0.52 1.32 3.76
CA THR A 126 -0.10 2.68 3.35
C THR A 126 1.12 3.14 4.15
N ALA A 127 1.79 4.21 3.70
CA ALA A 127 2.95 4.77 4.37
C ALA A 127 2.64 5.22 5.82
N ASP A 128 1.40 5.65 6.08
CA ASP A 128 0.91 5.98 7.43
C ASP A 128 0.36 4.78 8.22
N GLY A 129 0.55 3.55 7.74
CA GLY A 129 0.29 2.31 8.47
C GLY A 129 -1.17 1.84 8.48
N ARG A 130 -2.01 2.32 7.56
CA ARG A 130 -3.40 1.85 7.45
C ARG A 130 -3.47 0.55 6.66
N LEU A 131 -4.31 -0.37 7.12
CA LEU A 131 -4.64 -1.59 6.37
C LEU A 131 -5.56 -1.22 5.19
N VAL A 132 -5.12 -1.55 3.98
CA VAL A 132 -5.89 -1.42 2.75
C VAL A 132 -5.82 -2.72 1.95
N GLU A 133 -6.88 -3.01 1.21
CA GLU A 133 -6.95 -4.15 0.30
C GLU A 133 -7.06 -3.63 -1.14
N TYR A 134 -6.18 -4.13 -2.01
CA TYR A 134 -6.20 -3.87 -3.45
C TYR A 134 -6.99 -4.94 -4.19
N ASP A 135 -7.52 -4.58 -5.34
CA ASP A 135 -8.24 -5.47 -6.27
C ASP A 135 -7.30 -6.31 -7.15
N ILE A 136 -6.25 -6.90 -6.55
CA ILE A 136 -5.24 -7.71 -7.25
C ILE A 136 -5.77 -9.09 -7.64
N ASP A 137 -5.66 -9.44 -8.90
CA ASP A 137 -6.08 -10.76 -9.43
C ASP A 137 -4.95 -11.57 -10.09
N GLU A 138 -3.76 -10.99 -10.27
CA GLU A 138 -2.61 -11.68 -10.84
C GLU A 138 -1.28 -11.22 -10.23
N VAL A 139 -0.37 -12.17 -9.97
CA VAL A 139 1.06 -11.89 -9.73
C VAL A 139 1.76 -11.99 -11.08
N VAL A 140 2.08 -10.83 -11.67
CA VAL A 140 2.72 -10.74 -13.00
C VAL A 140 4.22 -10.99 -12.91
N TYR A 141 4.85 -10.52 -11.82
CA TYR A 141 6.28 -10.69 -11.55
C TYR A 141 6.51 -10.68 -10.05
N ASP A 142 7.40 -11.53 -9.55
CA ASP A 142 7.85 -11.54 -8.15
C ASP A 142 9.22 -12.19 -8.06
N GLU A 143 10.28 -11.38 -7.98
CA GLU A 143 11.66 -11.88 -7.90
C GLU A 143 12.52 -10.98 -7.01
N ASP A 144 13.54 -11.57 -6.42
CA ASP A 144 14.58 -10.85 -5.69
C ASP A 144 15.73 -10.48 -6.64
N SER A 145 15.98 -9.18 -6.79
CA SER A 145 17.20 -8.69 -7.40
C SER A 145 18.34 -8.64 -6.36
N PRO A 146 19.59 -8.40 -6.77
CA PRO A 146 20.69 -8.15 -5.82
C PRO A 146 20.49 -6.94 -4.89
N TYR A 147 19.49 -6.09 -5.16
CA TYR A 147 19.26 -4.83 -4.45
C TYR A 147 17.96 -4.80 -3.64
N GLN A 148 16.90 -5.44 -4.15
CA GLN A 148 15.55 -5.36 -3.59
C GLN A 148 14.63 -6.44 -4.17
N ASN A 149 13.57 -6.77 -3.43
CA ASN A 149 12.43 -7.53 -3.96
C ASN A 149 11.63 -6.65 -4.93
N ILE A 150 11.24 -7.22 -6.06
CA ILE A 150 10.49 -6.52 -7.11
C ILE A 150 9.23 -7.33 -7.41
N LYS A 151 8.08 -6.72 -7.18
CA LYS A 151 6.78 -7.29 -7.55
C LYS A 151 6.08 -6.43 -8.58
N ILE A 152 5.37 -7.09 -9.49
CA ILE A 152 4.39 -6.45 -10.36
C ILE A 152 3.10 -7.23 -10.21
N LEU A 153 2.08 -6.54 -9.70
CA LEU A 153 0.78 -7.13 -9.40
C LEU A 153 -0.28 -6.49 -10.30
N HIS A 154 -1.15 -7.29 -10.92
CA HIS A 154 -2.23 -6.76 -11.73
C HIS A 154 -3.41 -6.37 -10.84
N SER A 155 -3.80 -5.10 -10.86
CA SER A 155 -5.06 -4.59 -10.33
C SER A 155 -6.05 -4.35 -11.47
N LYS A 156 -7.31 -4.72 -11.26
CA LYS A 156 -8.36 -4.50 -12.27
C LYS A 156 -8.58 -3.03 -12.58
N GLN A 157 -8.53 -2.16 -11.56
CA GLN A 157 -8.75 -0.72 -11.71
C GLN A 157 -7.47 0.07 -12.02
N PHE A 158 -6.31 -0.36 -11.49
CA PHE A 158 -5.05 0.39 -11.61
C PHE A 158 -4.10 -0.14 -12.70
N GLY A 159 -4.40 -1.32 -13.27
CA GLY A 159 -3.49 -2.03 -14.16
C GLY A 159 -2.33 -2.66 -13.40
N ASN A 160 -1.18 -2.82 -14.05
CA ASN A 160 0.01 -3.34 -13.37
C ASN A 160 0.53 -2.33 -12.33
N ILE A 161 0.79 -2.79 -11.11
CA ILE A 161 1.33 -2.02 -9.99
C ILE A 161 2.75 -2.52 -9.69
N LEU A 162 3.74 -1.64 -9.78
CA LEU A 162 5.12 -1.88 -9.36
C LEU A 162 5.24 -1.67 -7.85
N ILE A 163 5.72 -2.70 -7.16
CA ILE A 163 5.97 -2.69 -5.72
C ILE A 163 7.43 -3.08 -5.48
N LEU A 164 8.18 -2.24 -4.77
CA LEU A 164 9.60 -2.46 -4.48
C LEU A 164 9.80 -2.59 -2.97
N SER A 165 10.38 -3.72 -2.52
CA SER A 165 10.59 -4.01 -1.09
C SER A 165 9.34 -3.86 -0.20
N GLY A 166 8.15 -4.01 -0.80
CA GLY A 166 6.86 -3.88 -0.13
C GLY A 166 6.21 -2.50 -0.19
N ASP A 167 6.87 -1.51 -0.80
CA ASP A 167 6.31 -0.18 -1.01
C ASP A 167 5.70 -0.05 -2.41
N VAL A 168 4.49 0.50 -2.51
CA VAL A 168 3.84 0.78 -3.81
C VAL A 168 4.54 1.98 -4.46
N ASN A 169 5.21 1.76 -5.59
CA ASN A 169 5.95 2.81 -6.29
C ASN A 169 5.11 3.50 -7.36
N LEU A 170 4.50 2.72 -8.25
CA LEU A 170 3.74 3.26 -9.37
C LEU A 170 2.84 2.20 -10.01
N ALA A 171 1.61 2.57 -10.36
CA ALA A 171 0.74 1.78 -11.22
C ALA A 171 0.58 2.38 -12.62
N GLU A 172 0.09 1.57 -13.57
CA GLU A 172 -0.25 2.04 -14.93
C GLU A 172 -1.33 3.14 -14.95
N SER A 173 -2.14 3.25 -13.89
CA SER A 173 -3.10 4.36 -13.70
C SER A 173 -2.48 5.70 -13.32
N ASP A 174 -1.21 5.71 -12.88
CA ASP A 174 -0.67 6.79 -12.06
C ASP A 174 0.01 7.91 -12.86
N LEU A 175 -0.60 8.31 -13.98
CA LEU A 175 -0.15 9.47 -14.74
C LEU A 175 -0.10 10.75 -13.87
N ALA A 176 -0.92 10.83 -12.83
CA ALA A 176 -0.88 11.91 -11.84
C ALA A 176 0.48 12.01 -11.12
N TYR A 177 1.11 10.89 -10.77
CA TYR A 177 2.46 10.85 -10.20
C TYR A 177 3.47 11.43 -11.20
N THR A 178 3.49 10.88 -12.42
CA THR A 178 4.42 11.29 -13.49
C THR A 178 4.25 12.78 -13.83
N ARG A 179 3.00 13.26 -13.88
CA ARG A 179 2.70 14.67 -14.12
C ARG A 179 3.20 15.57 -12.99
N ALA A 180 2.98 15.18 -11.72
CA ALA A 180 3.42 15.96 -10.56
C ALA A 180 4.94 16.07 -10.47
N ILE A 181 5.64 14.95 -10.61
CA ILE A 181 7.12 14.91 -10.56
C ILE A 181 7.77 15.58 -11.78
N MET A 182 7.00 15.92 -12.82
CA MET A 182 7.41 16.73 -13.97
C MET A 182 7.00 18.21 -13.85
N GLY A 183 6.60 18.67 -12.66
CA GLY A 183 6.22 20.07 -12.44
C GLY A 183 4.79 20.42 -12.87
N SER A 184 3.91 19.43 -12.93
CA SER A 184 2.45 19.61 -13.12
C SER A 184 2.03 20.36 -14.39
N GLY A 185 2.86 20.30 -15.44
CA GLY A 185 2.62 20.96 -16.73
C GLY A 185 3.01 22.44 -16.77
N LYS A 186 3.75 22.93 -15.76
CA LYS A 186 4.23 24.32 -15.69
C LYS A 186 5.56 24.52 -16.42
N GLU A 187 6.26 23.43 -16.74
CA GLU A 187 7.59 23.47 -17.36
C GLU A 187 7.53 23.21 -18.87
N ASP A 188 8.36 23.94 -19.62
CA ASP A 188 8.64 23.62 -21.02
C ASP A 188 9.94 22.80 -21.10
N TYR A 189 9.81 21.55 -21.52
CA TYR A 189 10.93 20.60 -21.69
C TYR A 189 11.59 20.68 -23.08
N THR A 190 11.03 21.44 -24.02
CA THR A 190 11.56 21.58 -25.38
C THR A 190 13.00 22.07 -25.35
N GLY A 191 13.92 21.31 -25.96
CA GLY A 191 15.33 21.68 -26.04
C GLY A 191 16.07 21.71 -24.70
N LYS A 192 15.50 21.15 -23.62
CA LYS A 192 16.14 21.09 -22.29
C LYS A 192 17.02 19.85 -22.12
N ASP A 193 18.05 20.00 -21.29
CA ASP A 193 18.85 18.89 -20.77
C ASP A 193 18.25 18.45 -19.42
N VAL A 194 17.87 17.18 -19.28
CA VAL A 194 17.17 16.63 -18.10
C VAL A 194 17.95 15.45 -17.52
N LEU A 195 18.04 15.38 -16.19
CA LEU A 195 18.58 14.25 -15.44
C LEU A 195 17.45 13.60 -14.63
N ILE A 196 17.28 12.29 -14.76
CA ILE A 196 16.37 11.46 -13.97
C ILE A 196 17.22 10.53 -13.09
N LEU A 197 17.00 10.54 -11.79
CA LEU A 197 17.61 9.60 -10.84
C LEU A 197 16.57 8.56 -10.43
N GLY A 198 16.84 7.29 -10.68
CA GLY A 198 15.86 6.23 -10.59
C GLY A 198 14.89 6.26 -11.78
N GLY A 199 13.60 5.99 -11.51
CA GLY A 199 12.54 6.00 -12.53
C GLY A 199 12.52 4.73 -13.39
N GLY A 200 12.93 3.59 -12.84
CA GLY A 200 12.98 2.28 -13.50
C GLY A 200 11.66 1.74 -14.02
N ASP A 201 10.54 2.40 -13.72
CA ASP A 201 9.24 2.19 -14.38
C ASP A 201 9.18 2.80 -15.78
N GLY A 202 10.03 3.79 -16.09
CA GLY A 202 10.17 4.43 -17.40
C GLY A 202 9.15 5.53 -17.74
N GLY A 203 8.21 5.85 -16.85
CA GLY A 203 7.12 6.78 -17.12
C GLY A 203 7.59 8.21 -17.37
N ILE A 204 8.47 8.73 -16.49
CA ILE A 204 9.04 10.09 -16.64
C ILE A 204 9.83 10.20 -17.95
N LEU A 205 10.65 9.19 -18.26
CA LEU A 205 11.43 9.15 -19.49
C LEU A 205 10.51 9.15 -20.73
N CYS A 206 9.48 8.28 -20.73
CA CYS A 206 8.53 8.15 -21.82
C CYS A 206 7.80 9.48 -22.10
N GLU A 207 7.34 10.17 -21.05
CA GLU A 207 6.63 11.45 -21.19
C GLU A 207 7.56 12.58 -21.63
N ILE A 208 8.75 12.71 -21.05
CA ILE A 208 9.68 13.79 -21.42
C ILE A 208 10.16 13.66 -22.86
N VAL A 209 10.45 12.46 -23.36
CA VAL A 209 10.89 12.24 -24.75
C VAL A 209 9.87 12.78 -25.77
N LYS A 210 8.57 12.67 -25.48
CA LYS A 210 7.49 13.22 -26.33
C LYS A 210 7.54 14.75 -26.44
N LEU A 211 8.14 15.42 -25.44
CA LEU A 211 8.26 16.88 -25.35
C LEU A 211 9.52 17.44 -26.04
N LYS A 212 10.21 16.63 -26.85
CA LYS A 212 11.37 17.04 -27.68
C LYS A 212 12.48 17.73 -26.85
N PRO A 213 13.00 17.04 -25.81
CA PRO A 213 14.11 17.53 -25.04
C PRO A 213 15.37 17.57 -25.92
N LYS A 214 16.41 18.28 -25.46
CA LYS A 214 17.73 18.19 -26.07
C LYS A 214 18.41 16.87 -25.69
N MET A 215 18.34 16.51 -24.41
CA MET A 215 18.86 15.24 -23.90
C MET A 215 18.18 14.88 -22.58
N VAL A 216 17.81 13.62 -22.42
CA VAL A 216 17.40 13.03 -21.13
C VAL A 216 18.42 11.98 -20.73
N THR A 217 19.08 12.17 -19.59
CA THR A 217 19.92 11.13 -18.98
C THR A 217 19.17 10.54 -17.81
N MET A 218 18.88 9.24 -17.86
CA MET A 218 18.28 8.50 -16.76
C MET A 218 19.34 7.59 -16.14
N VAL A 219 19.46 7.59 -14.81
CA VAL A 219 20.41 6.75 -14.07
C VAL A 219 19.64 5.84 -13.14
N GLU A 220 19.69 4.53 -13.40
CA GLU A 220 18.87 3.52 -12.70
C GLU A 220 19.73 2.33 -12.26
N ILE A 221 19.35 1.69 -11.15
CA ILE A 221 19.99 0.49 -10.58
C ILE A 221 19.24 -0.78 -11.02
N SER A 222 17.91 -0.72 -11.15
CA SER A 222 17.06 -1.83 -11.61
C SER A 222 15.76 -1.33 -12.29
N PHE A 223 15.30 -1.94 -13.39
CA PHE A 223 14.09 -1.49 -14.10
C PHE A 223 13.05 -2.60 -14.31
N ALA A 224 11.79 -2.20 -14.44
CA ALA A 224 10.62 -3.07 -14.52
C ALA A 224 10.09 -3.20 -15.96
N LYS A 225 10.32 -4.36 -16.61
CA LYS A 225 9.95 -4.58 -18.02
C LYS A 225 8.45 -4.71 -18.31
N TYR A 226 7.61 -4.82 -17.28
CA TYR A 226 6.19 -5.19 -17.41
C TYR A 226 5.21 -4.00 -17.22
N MET A 227 5.72 -2.77 -17.16
CA MET A 227 4.92 -1.54 -17.00
C MET A 227 4.59 -0.88 -18.36
N ARG A 228 4.04 -1.65 -19.30
CA ARG A 228 3.96 -1.27 -20.72
C ARG A 228 3.06 -0.07 -20.99
N ARG A 229 1.97 0.14 -20.24
CA ARG A 229 1.16 1.36 -20.40
C ARG A 229 1.88 2.61 -19.91
N THR A 230 2.83 2.44 -18.98
CA THR A 230 3.63 3.54 -18.41
C THR A 230 4.81 3.90 -19.31
N CYS A 231 5.67 2.94 -19.67
CA CYS A 231 6.91 3.22 -20.42
C CYS A 231 6.81 3.03 -21.93
N GLY A 232 5.78 2.35 -22.44
CA GLY A 232 5.74 1.92 -23.84
C GLY A 232 6.93 1.02 -24.18
N ASP A 233 7.69 1.42 -25.19
CA ASP A 233 8.92 0.77 -25.69
C ASP A 233 10.21 1.53 -25.32
N VAL A 234 10.12 2.63 -24.55
CA VAL A 234 11.29 3.50 -24.29
C VAL A 234 12.41 2.79 -23.52
N LEU A 235 12.08 1.75 -22.75
CA LEU A 235 13.05 0.94 -22.01
C LEU A 235 13.51 -0.31 -22.77
N ASP A 236 12.99 -0.57 -23.99
CA ASP A 236 13.48 -1.66 -24.83
C ASP A 236 14.88 -1.35 -25.38
N ASN A 237 15.23 -0.07 -25.50
CA ASN A 237 16.56 0.40 -25.87
C ASN A 237 17.08 1.38 -24.83
N LEU A 238 18.31 1.18 -24.32
CA LEU A 238 18.92 2.09 -23.34
C LEU A 238 19.46 3.39 -23.95
N LYS A 239 19.31 3.58 -25.27
CA LYS A 239 19.70 4.78 -26.00
C LYS A 239 18.69 5.06 -27.10
N GLY A 240 18.31 6.32 -27.25
CA GLY A 240 17.54 6.81 -28.38
C GLY A 240 18.07 8.17 -28.84
N ASP A 241 17.34 8.83 -29.73
CA ASP A 241 17.79 10.06 -30.39
C ASP A 241 18.05 11.22 -29.42
N CYS A 242 17.28 11.29 -28.34
CA CYS A 242 17.34 12.37 -27.35
C CYS A 242 17.44 11.85 -25.90
N TYR A 243 17.80 10.58 -25.70
CA TYR A 243 17.97 10.03 -24.36
C TYR A 243 19.02 8.93 -24.25
N GLN A 244 19.53 8.76 -23.04
CA GLN A 244 20.36 7.63 -22.62
C GLN A 244 19.96 7.18 -21.21
N VAL A 245 19.81 5.87 -21.05
CA VAL A 245 19.67 5.20 -19.76
C VAL A 245 21.01 4.59 -19.37
N ILE A 246 21.49 4.91 -18.17
CA ILE A 246 22.72 4.39 -17.59
C ILE A 246 22.32 3.46 -16.45
N ILE A 247 22.63 2.18 -16.60
CA ILE A 247 22.46 1.22 -15.51
C ILE A 247 23.71 1.28 -14.63
N ALA A 248 23.55 1.85 -13.43
CA ALA A 248 24.64 2.02 -12.48
C ALA A 248 24.50 1.00 -11.35
N GLY A 249 25.38 0.00 -11.32
CA GLY A 249 25.50 -0.86 -10.14
C GLY A 249 26.16 -0.12 -8.98
N LEU A 250 25.83 -0.52 -7.75
CA LEU A 250 26.60 -0.07 -6.59
C LEU A 250 28.01 -0.66 -6.67
N PRO A 251 29.07 0.15 -6.53
CA PRO A 251 30.42 -0.39 -6.49
C PRO A 251 30.60 -1.25 -5.23
N SER A 252 31.46 -2.26 -5.28
CA SER A 252 31.70 -3.21 -4.17
C SER A 252 32.24 -2.55 -2.88
N ASN A 253 32.59 -1.27 -2.93
CA ASN A 253 33.03 -0.44 -1.80
C ASN A 253 32.00 0.63 -1.38
N ALA A 254 30.74 0.53 -1.85
CA ALA A 254 29.68 1.44 -1.47
C ALA A 254 29.56 1.46 0.07
N ARG A 255 29.76 2.65 0.65
CA ARG A 255 29.63 2.84 2.09
C ARG A 255 28.15 2.97 2.43
N VAL A 256 27.71 2.17 3.40
CA VAL A 256 26.43 2.41 4.06
C VAL A 256 26.53 3.78 4.72
N VAL A 257 25.62 4.68 4.39
CA VAL A 257 25.47 5.93 5.13
C VAL A 257 24.66 5.59 6.37
N ASP A 258 25.26 5.76 7.56
CA ASP A 258 24.66 5.35 8.84
C ASP A 258 23.38 6.12 9.20
N SER A 259 23.04 7.17 8.45
CA SER A 259 21.84 8.00 8.67
C SER A 259 21.06 8.22 7.37
N THR A 260 19.78 7.82 7.38
CA THR A 260 18.82 8.02 6.28
C THR A 260 18.76 9.49 5.84
N TRP A 261 18.72 10.42 6.80
CA TRP A 261 18.60 11.85 6.51
C TRP A 261 19.88 12.43 5.89
N GLU A 262 21.06 11.97 6.32
CA GLU A 262 22.32 12.38 5.69
C GLU A 262 22.47 11.82 4.27
N PHE A 263 21.94 10.62 4.01
CA PHE A 263 21.92 10.07 2.65
C PHE A 263 21.01 10.89 1.73
N LEU A 264 19.79 11.23 2.18
CA LEU A 264 18.89 12.11 1.44
C LEU A 264 19.52 13.48 1.20
N ARG A 265 20.15 14.07 2.22
CA ARG A 265 20.87 15.35 2.10
C ARG A 265 22.01 15.26 1.08
N LEU A 266 22.76 14.16 1.04
CA LEU A 266 23.83 13.95 0.06
C LEU A 266 23.28 13.93 -1.37
N ILE A 267 22.17 13.22 -1.61
CA ILE A 267 21.51 13.19 -2.93
C ILE A 267 21.07 14.60 -3.33
N LEU A 268 20.41 15.32 -2.42
CA LEU A 268 19.96 16.70 -2.65
C LEU A 268 21.14 17.63 -2.97
N ASP A 269 22.24 17.54 -2.21
CA ASP A 269 23.42 18.37 -2.39
C ASP A 269 24.11 18.13 -3.74
N LEU A 270 24.26 16.86 -4.14
CA LEU A 270 24.79 16.48 -5.45
C LEU A 270 23.87 16.93 -6.59
N SER A 271 22.55 16.77 -6.42
CA SER A 271 21.54 17.20 -7.39
C SER A 271 21.59 18.72 -7.60
N MET A 272 21.71 19.50 -6.52
CA MET A 272 21.86 20.94 -6.64
C MET A 272 23.17 21.33 -7.34
N LYS A 273 24.28 20.60 -7.16
CA LYS A 273 25.56 20.94 -7.82
C LYS A 273 25.49 20.83 -9.34
N VAL A 274 24.71 19.88 -9.86
CA VAL A 274 24.52 19.69 -11.31
C VAL A 274 23.33 20.46 -11.88
N LEU A 275 22.48 21.03 -11.03
CA LEU A 275 21.36 21.86 -11.46
C LEU A 275 21.85 23.24 -11.95
N LYS A 276 21.30 23.73 -13.06
CA LYS A 276 21.55 25.12 -13.51
C LYS A 276 21.02 26.12 -12.48
N GLN A 277 21.53 27.36 -12.52
CA GLN A 277 21.11 28.42 -11.58
C GLN A 277 19.61 28.75 -11.69
N ASP A 278 19.06 28.65 -12.90
CA ASP A 278 17.65 28.85 -13.26
C ASP A 278 16.87 27.53 -13.39
N GLY A 279 17.50 26.40 -13.04
CA GLY A 279 16.89 25.08 -13.10
C GLY A 279 15.98 24.79 -11.91
N LYS A 280 15.13 23.77 -12.06
CA LYS A 280 14.27 23.22 -11.01
C LYS A 280 14.54 21.74 -10.79
N TYR A 281 14.46 21.33 -9.54
CA TYR A 281 14.51 19.94 -9.10
C TYR A 281 13.12 19.52 -8.62
N PHE A 282 12.68 18.36 -9.07
CA PHE A 282 11.38 17.79 -8.72
C PHE A 282 11.60 16.43 -8.05
N THR A 283 10.86 16.18 -6.99
CA THR A 283 10.89 14.88 -6.31
C THR A 283 9.56 14.61 -5.64
N GLN A 284 9.21 13.33 -5.51
CA GLN A 284 8.22 12.94 -4.53
C GLN A 284 8.76 13.18 -3.12
N GLY A 285 7.88 13.57 -2.21
CA GLY A 285 8.13 13.75 -0.78
C GLY A 285 7.69 12.51 -0.02
N ASN A 286 6.54 12.60 0.64
CA ASN A 286 5.98 11.52 1.45
C ASN A 286 4.45 11.66 1.57
N CYS A 287 3.81 10.72 2.25
CA CYS A 287 2.42 10.82 2.69
C CYS A 287 2.19 12.12 3.49
N VAL A 288 1.06 12.80 3.20
CA VAL A 288 0.69 14.07 3.86
C VAL A 288 0.55 13.94 5.39
N ASN A 289 0.23 12.74 5.89
CA ASN A 289 0.04 12.49 7.32
C ASN A 289 1.38 12.36 8.09
N LEU A 290 2.50 12.08 7.40
CA LEU A 290 3.82 11.92 8.02
C LEU A 290 4.52 13.27 8.22
N THR A 291 3.88 14.15 8.98
CA THR A 291 4.30 15.55 9.18
C THR A 291 5.71 15.69 9.77
N GLU A 292 6.09 14.84 10.72
CA GLU A 292 7.44 14.83 11.29
C GLU A 292 8.51 14.47 10.25
N ALA A 293 8.24 13.44 9.42
CA ALA A 293 9.15 13.05 8.35
C ALA A 293 9.28 14.13 7.26
N LEU A 294 8.16 14.79 6.90
CA LEU A 294 8.17 15.93 5.98
C LEU A 294 8.97 17.11 6.55
N SER A 295 8.83 17.39 7.85
CA SER A 295 9.62 18.44 8.52
C SER A 295 11.11 18.12 8.50
N LEU A 296 11.51 16.89 8.84
CA LEU A 296 12.91 16.45 8.82
C LEU A 296 13.52 16.46 7.41
N TYR A 297 12.71 16.19 6.38
CA TYR A 297 13.11 16.35 4.98
C TYR A 297 13.35 17.82 4.63
N GLU A 298 12.43 18.72 5.01
CA GLU A 298 12.54 20.16 4.78
C GLU A 298 13.74 20.77 5.51
N GLU A 299 14.12 20.25 6.69
CA GLU A 299 15.35 20.63 7.38
C GLU A 299 16.62 20.33 6.56
N GLN A 300 16.63 19.22 5.79
CA GLN A 300 17.78 18.90 4.94
C GLN A 300 17.94 19.90 3.79
N LEU A 301 16.85 20.48 3.27
CA LEU A 301 16.91 21.52 2.23
C LEU A 301 17.64 22.78 2.73
N GLY A 302 17.61 23.06 4.03
CA GLY A 302 18.36 24.16 4.65
C GLY A 302 19.86 23.88 4.84
N ARG A 303 20.33 22.66 4.58
CA ARG A 303 21.70 22.18 4.86
C ARG A 303 22.51 21.87 3.58
N LEU A 304 22.08 22.40 2.44
CA LEU A 304 22.73 22.21 1.14
C LEU A 304 23.88 23.21 0.93
N TYR A 305 24.76 22.94 -0.04
CA TYR A 305 25.93 23.78 -0.34
C TYR A 305 25.57 25.20 -0.82
N CYS A 306 24.33 25.39 -1.30
CA CYS A 306 23.81 26.68 -1.73
C CYS A 306 22.39 26.89 -1.16
N PRO A 307 21.97 28.14 -0.92
CA PRO A 307 20.62 28.43 -0.47
C PRO A 307 19.60 28.08 -1.56
N VAL A 308 18.52 27.43 -1.15
CA VAL A 308 17.41 27.02 -2.02
C VAL A 308 16.09 27.59 -1.50
N GLU A 309 15.12 27.63 -2.40
CA GLU A 309 13.71 27.84 -2.10
C GLU A 309 12.93 26.64 -2.61
N PHE A 310 11.77 26.38 -2.02
CA PHE A 310 10.93 25.27 -2.44
C PHE A 310 9.44 25.60 -2.34
N SER A 311 8.65 24.85 -3.09
CA SER A 311 7.21 24.76 -2.94
C SER A 311 6.80 23.29 -2.87
N LYS A 312 5.62 23.03 -2.30
CA LYS A 312 5.03 21.70 -2.22
C LYS A 312 3.61 21.68 -2.75
N GLU A 313 3.24 20.59 -3.39
CA GLU A 313 1.87 20.32 -3.85
C GLU A 313 1.38 18.97 -3.31
N ILE A 314 0.11 18.92 -2.93
CA ILE A 314 -0.55 17.68 -2.49
C ILE A 314 -1.26 17.09 -3.71
N VAL A 315 -0.97 15.82 -4.00
CA VAL A 315 -1.43 15.13 -5.20
C VAL A 315 -2.15 13.85 -4.80
N CYS A 316 -3.26 13.59 -5.48
CA CYS A 316 -3.93 12.30 -5.43
C CYS A 316 -3.32 11.40 -6.50
N VAL A 317 -2.53 10.41 -6.07
CA VAL A 317 -2.03 9.35 -6.95
C VAL A 317 -2.98 8.16 -6.81
N PRO A 318 -3.65 7.70 -7.89
CA PRO A 318 -4.75 6.74 -7.79
C PRO A 318 -4.42 5.48 -6.99
N SER A 319 -3.29 4.82 -7.30
CA SER A 319 -2.94 3.55 -6.65
C SER A 319 -2.38 3.71 -5.24
N TYR A 320 -2.04 4.91 -4.78
CA TYR A 320 -1.42 5.09 -3.45
C TYR A 320 -2.42 4.96 -2.31
N LEU A 321 -3.72 5.16 -2.57
CA LEU A 321 -4.78 5.13 -1.56
C LEU A 321 -4.53 6.09 -0.37
N GLU A 322 -3.74 7.13 -0.63
CA GLU A 322 -3.39 8.21 0.29
C GLU A 322 -2.92 9.45 -0.48
N LEU A 323 -2.96 10.62 0.17
CA LEU A 323 -2.51 11.87 -0.44
C LEU A 323 -1.00 12.02 -0.28
N TRP A 324 -0.33 12.39 -1.37
CA TRP A 324 1.13 12.46 -1.43
C TRP A 324 1.63 13.89 -1.64
N VAL A 325 2.73 14.25 -0.99
CA VAL A 325 3.38 15.54 -1.15
C VAL A 325 4.47 15.44 -2.22
N PHE A 326 4.50 16.38 -3.16
CA PHE A 326 5.58 16.56 -4.14
C PHE A 326 6.27 17.89 -3.93
N TYR A 327 7.60 17.91 -4.11
CA TYR A 327 8.42 19.11 -3.94
C TYR A 327 8.95 19.63 -5.27
N THR A 328 8.93 20.95 -5.41
CA THR A 328 9.70 21.68 -6.41
C THR A 328 10.75 22.51 -5.67
N VAL A 329 12.03 22.34 -6.00
CA VAL A 329 13.16 23.03 -5.36
C VAL A 329 13.97 23.79 -6.41
N TRP A 330 14.38 25.03 -6.12
CA TRP A 330 15.24 25.83 -6.99
C TRP A 330 16.27 26.60 -6.19
N LYS A 331 17.37 26.99 -6.85
CA LYS A 331 18.42 27.79 -6.24
C LYS A 331 17.92 29.21 -6.01
N LYS A 332 18.16 29.75 -4.82
CA LYS A 332 17.86 31.16 -4.54
C LYS A 332 18.68 32.07 -5.45
N ALA A 333 18.08 33.15 -5.94
CA ALA A 333 18.78 34.15 -6.74
C ALA A 333 19.99 34.70 -5.96
N LYS A 334 21.11 34.87 -6.65
CA LYS A 334 22.27 35.55 -6.06
C LYS A 334 21.88 37.01 -5.81
N PRO A 335 22.17 37.57 -4.61
CA PRO A 335 21.90 38.96 -4.32
C PRO A 335 22.69 39.91 -5.22
#